data_AF-A0A2V8U3A1-F1
#
_entry.id   AF-A0A2V8U3A1-F1
#
_cell.length_a   1.000
_cell.length_b   1.000
_cell.length_c   1.000
_cell.angle_alpha   90.00
_cell.angle_beta   90.00
_cell.angle_gamma   90.00
#
_symmetry.space_group_name_H-M   'P 1'
#
loop_
_entity.id
_entity.type
_entity.pdbx_description
1 polymer ?
#
loop_
_entity_poly.entity_id
_entity_poly.type
_entity_poly.pdbx_seq_one_letter_code
_entity_poly.pdbx_strand_id
1 'polypeptide(L)' 'MRSGDLVFFGPEERSITHVGVALDAGGFVSATTYRSPVVRVDHMEDEYWAGLYRGARRLRG' A
#
# COMPACT_ATOMS: atom_id res chain seq x y z
N MET A 1 -2.10 -11.77 1.18
CA MET A 1 -2.92 -10.57 1.42
C MET A 1 -4.35 -10.86 0.99
N ARG A 2 -5.33 -10.25 1.63
CA ARG A 2 -6.74 -10.32 1.24
C ARG A 2 -7.31 -8.91 1.10
N SER A 3 -8.34 -8.76 0.28
CA SER A 3 -9.08 -7.50 0.21
C SER A 3 -9.49 -7.01 1.61
N GLY A 4 -9.28 -5.72 1.87
CA GLY A 4 -9.51 -5.06 3.15
C GLY A 4 -8.34 -5.09 4.15
N ASP A 5 -7.23 -5.78 3.86
CA ASP A 5 -6.01 -5.65 4.68
C ASP A 5 -5.40 -4.24 4.52
N LEU A 6 -4.83 -3.69 5.59
CA LEU A 6 -3.97 -2.51 5.46
C LEU A 6 -2.62 -2.94 4.93
N VAL A 7 -2.11 -2.24 3.91
CA VAL A 7 -0.76 -2.42 3.35
C VAL A 7 0.10 -1.22 3.68
N PHE A 8 1.36 -1.46 4.06
CA PHE A 8 2.27 -0.43 4.56
C PHE A 8 3.49 -0.30 3.67
N PHE A 9 3.89 0.95 3.44
CA PHE A 9 5.04 1.28 2.60
C PHE A 9 5.95 2.31 3.28
N GLY A 10 7.24 2.24 2.99
CA GLY A 10 8.23 3.20 3.46
C GLY A 10 9.66 2.80 3.09
N PRO A 11 10.66 3.68 3.34
CA PRO A 11 12.06 3.40 3.02
C PRO A 11 12.66 2.25 3.85
N GLU A 12 12.16 2.00 5.07
CA GLU A 12 12.66 1.00 5.99
C GLU A 12 11.51 0.38 6.79
N GLU A 13 11.68 -0.82 7.36
CA GLU A 13 10.61 -1.50 8.13
C GLU A 13 10.12 -0.69 9.34
N ARG A 14 11.02 0.08 9.97
CA ARG A 14 10.70 0.92 11.13
C ARG A 14 10.24 2.33 10.75
N SER A 15 10.20 2.66 9.46
CA SER A 15 9.85 3.99 8.94
C SER A 15 8.75 3.85 7.90
N ILE A 16 7.52 3.62 8.35
CA ILE A 16 6.35 3.58 7.49
C ILE A 16 5.90 5.00 7.20
N THR A 17 5.83 5.36 5.91
CA THR A 17 5.46 6.70 5.44
C THR A 17 4.14 6.72 4.67
N HIS A 18 3.63 5.55 4.27
CA HIS A 18 2.41 5.45 3.48
C HIS A 18 1.60 4.20 3.85
N VAL A 19 0.27 4.30 3.73
CA VAL A 19 -0.66 3.19 3.97
C VAL A 19 -1.74 3.17 2.89
N GLY A 20 -2.18 1.97 2.53
CA GLY A 20 -3.31 1.75 1.66
C GLY A 20 -4.18 0.59 2.12
N VAL A 21 -5.30 0.40 1.43
CA VAL A 21 -6.19 -0.74 1.64
C VAL A 21 -6.04 -1.70 0.46
N ALA A 22 -5.66 -2.93 0.76
CA ALA A 22 -5.55 -4.03 -0.16
C ALA A 22 -6.87 -4.28 -0.92
N LEU A 23 -6.75 -4.48 -2.22
CA LEU A 23 -7.78 -4.99 -3.10
C LEU A 23 -7.37 -6.39 -3.59
N ASP A 24 -8.22 -6.99 -4.42
CA ASP A 24 -7.88 -8.24 -5.10
C ASP A 24 -6.82 -8.03 -6.19
N ALA A 25 -6.26 -9.12 -6.72
CA ALA A 25 -5.26 -9.11 -7.79
C ALA A 25 -4.01 -8.22 -7.50
N GLY A 26 -3.64 -8.07 -6.23
CA GLY A 26 -2.45 -7.32 -5.82
C GLY A 26 -2.59 -5.79 -5.92
N GLY A 27 -3.78 -5.28 -6.24
CA GLY A 27 -4.08 -3.86 -6.21
C GLY A 27 -4.25 -3.33 -4.79
N PHE A 28 -4.15 -2.02 -4.61
CA PHE A 28 -4.52 -1.34 -3.37
C PHE A 28 -5.00 0.09 -3.66
N VAL A 29 -5.90 0.61 -2.82
CA VAL A 29 -6.36 1.99 -2.88
C VAL A 29 -5.67 2.83 -1.80
N SER A 30 -5.20 4.03 -2.16
CA SER A 30 -4.65 4.99 -1.19
C SER A 30 -4.75 6.43 -1.69
N ALA A 31 -4.63 7.39 -0.77
CA ALA A 31 -4.45 8.80 -1.09
C ALA A 31 -2.94 9.08 -1.22
N THR A 32 -2.42 9.10 -2.45
CA THR A 32 -0.97 9.22 -2.71
C THR A 32 -0.61 10.52 -3.41
N THR A 33 0.60 11.02 -3.17
CA THR A 33 1.22 12.11 -3.93
C THR A 33 2.11 11.59 -5.07
N TYR A 34 2.40 10.29 -5.10
CA TYR A 34 3.18 9.67 -6.18
C TYR A 34 2.52 9.95 -7.52
N ARG A 35 3.23 10.54 -8.49
CA ARG A 35 2.74 11.09 -9.77
C ARG A 35 1.78 12.28 -9.65
N SER A 36 0.77 12.21 -8.80
CA SER A 36 -0.23 13.28 -8.61
C SER A 36 -0.97 13.11 -7.27
N PRO A 37 -1.28 14.20 -6.54
CA PRO A 37 -2.08 14.14 -5.30
C PRO A 37 -3.54 13.73 -5.56
N VAL A 38 -3.86 12.44 -5.42
CA VAL A 38 -5.22 11.92 -5.65
C VAL A 38 -5.44 10.59 -4.92
N VAL A 39 -6.71 10.28 -4.62
CA VAL A 39 -7.11 8.92 -4.25
C VAL A 39 -7.14 8.06 -5.51
N ARG A 40 -6.36 6.98 -5.56
CA ARG A 40 -6.37 6.06 -6.71
C ARG A 40 -6.00 4.65 -6.32
N VAL A 41 -6.14 3.76 -7.30
CA VAL A 41 -5.69 2.36 -7.25
C VAL A 41 -4.33 2.27 -7.94
N ASP A 42 -3.37 1.64 -7.27
CA ASP A 42 -2.07 1.26 -7.81
C ASP A 42 -1.84 -0.26 -7.59
N HIS A 43 -0.84 -0.85 -8.25
CA HIS A 43 -0.45 -2.25 -8.02
C HIS A 43 0.79 -2.35 -7.13
N MET A 44 0.79 -3.29 -6.19
CA MET A 44 1.95 -3.47 -5.30
C MET A 44 3.20 -4.00 -6.01
N GLU A 45 3.03 -4.64 -7.17
CA GLU A 45 4.11 -5.17 -8.01
C GLU A 45 4.76 -4.08 -8.88
N ASP A 46 4.17 -2.88 -8.96
CA ASP A 46 4.79 -1.75 -9.63
C ASP A 46 6.10 -1.41 -8.92
N GLU A 47 7.18 -1.20 -9.68
CA GLU A 47 8.55 -1.04 -9.17
C GLU A 47 8.67 -0.06 -7.99
N TYR A 48 7.98 1.08 -8.09
CA TYR A 48 7.93 2.08 -7.03
C TYR A 48 7.36 1.55 -5.72
N TRP A 49 6.22 0.84 -5.79
CA TRP A 49 5.54 0.31 -4.61
C TRP A 49 6.20 -0.96 -4.08
N ALA A 50 6.73 -1.80 -4.97
CA ALA A 50 7.45 -3.02 -4.62
C ALA A 50 8.69 -2.72 -3.77
N GLY A 51 9.47 -1.68 -4.12
CA GLY A 51 10.63 -1.27 -3.33
C GLY A 51 10.29 -0.70 -1.95
N LEU A 52 9.08 -0.16 -1.80
CA LEU A 52 8.62 0.46 -0.56
C LEU A 52 7.77 -0.47 0.32
N TYR A 53 7.29 -1.61 -0.18
CA TYR A 53 6.39 -2.48 0.56
C TYR A 53 7.07 -3.05 1.83
N ARG A 54 6.37 -2.95 2.99
CA ARG A 54 6.87 -3.44 4.29
C ARG A 54 5.96 -4.46 4.97
N GLY A 55 4.77 -4.71 4.42
CA GLY A 55 3.88 -5.75 4.92
C GLY A 55 2.42 -5.36 4.92
N ALA A 56 1.59 -6.28 5.40
CA ALA A 56 0.14 -6.10 5.52
C ALA A 56 -0.36 -6.48 6.91
N ARG A 57 -1.39 -5.77 7.39
CA ARG A 57 -2.07 -6.05 8.66
C ARG A 57 -3.59 -6.04 8.48
N ARG A 58 -4.23 -7.11 8.92
CA ARG A 58 -5.69 -7.15 9.06
C ARG A 58 -6.09 -6.58 10.41
N LEU A 59 -6.94 -5.56 10.41
CA LEU A 59 -7.61 -5.12 11.63
C LEU A 59 -8.61 -6.22 12.02
N ARG A 60 -8.47 -6.75 13.24
CA ARG A 60 -9.51 -7.57 13.88
C ARG A 60 -10.25 -6.63 14.83
N GLY A 61 -11.56 -6.53 14.66
CA GLY A 61 -12.44 -5.89 15.64
C GLY A 61 -12.55 -6.74 16.89
#